data_AF-A0A8J7X4J8-F1
#
_entry.id   AF-A0A8J7X4J8-F1
#
_cell.length_a   1.000
_cell.length_b   1.000
_cell.length_c   1.000
_cell.angle_alpha   90.00
_cell.angle_beta   90.00
_cell.angle_gamma   90.00
#
_symmetry.space_group_name_H-M   'P 1'
#
loop_
_entity.id
_entity.type
_entity.pdbx_description
1 polymer ?
#
loop_
_entity_poly.entity_id
_entity_poly.type
_entity_poly.pdbx_seq_one_letter_code
_entity_poly.pdbx_strand_id
1 'polypeptide(L)'
;PYIKLVTKSENPETSKKMLDDIIENYISYNNAIIDECIGNIDKTYAYRKEIQEIKYNLSIEYALKEHDNFLHYEDIEYNNNKEDLLEKIAEEEKYQVYLQEHINEVKDEIEKNEESNLETPCISNSIFLKVILESYETKYEMQKNQLFTHKKELNMLENRHLQVVNSRENWLKKQLEEERVIYDLELKIIDEEYERNLTMIEDIKIVNAPDVPTTYSEPNIVLNTIIVSLLTLIASSHIIVAIKLIRCI
;
A
#
# COMPACT_ATOMS: atom_id res chain seq x y z
N PRO A 1 5.42 24.80 -55.09
CA PRO A 1 4.55 25.53 -56.06
C PRO A 1 4.75 27.05 -56.07
N TYR A 2 4.83 27.69 -54.89
CA TYR A 2 4.92 29.15 -54.73
C TYR A 2 6.24 29.81 -55.21
N ILE A 3 7.38 29.12 -55.10
CA ILE A 3 8.70 29.65 -55.53
C ILE A 3 8.76 29.88 -57.06
N LYS A 4 7.97 29.14 -57.83
CA LYS A 4 7.90 29.27 -59.31
C LYS A 4 7.17 30.55 -59.78
N LEU A 5 6.51 31.28 -58.88
CA LEU A 5 5.78 32.52 -59.17
C LEU A 5 6.65 33.78 -58.96
N VAL A 6 7.59 33.77 -58.01
CA VAL A 6 8.45 34.93 -57.68
C VAL A 6 9.41 35.30 -58.82
N THR A 7 9.80 34.32 -59.64
CA THR A 7 10.74 34.47 -60.76
C THR A 7 10.12 34.99 -62.06
N LYS A 8 8.81 35.28 -62.10
CA LYS A 8 8.11 35.83 -63.28
C LYS A 8 7.68 37.29 -63.16
N SER A 9 7.96 37.95 -62.02
CA SER A 9 7.62 39.35 -61.82
C SER A 9 8.72 40.25 -62.39
N GLU A 10 8.37 41.13 -63.34
CA GLU A 10 9.28 42.09 -63.96
C GLU A 10 9.67 43.25 -63.02
N ASN A 11 9.05 43.33 -61.83
CA ASN A 11 9.31 44.36 -60.83
C ASN A 11 9.92 43.76 -59.54
N PRO A 12 11.20 44.06 -59.23
CA PRO A 12 11.90 43.56 -58.05
C PRO A 12 11.18 43.82 -56.71
N GLU A 13 10.47 44.95 -56.58
CA GLU A 13 9.71 45.28 -55.36
C GLU A 13 8.50 44.36 -55.17
N THR A 14 7.87 43.94 -56.27
CA THR A 14 6.72 43.03 -56.23
C THR A 14 7.15 41.61 -55.89
N SER A 15 8.28 41.15 -56.44
CA SER A 15 8.89 39.86 -56.08
C SER A 15 9.34 39.81 -54.62
N LYS A 16 9.92 40.90 -54.10
CA LYS A 16 10.30 41.01 -52.68
C LYS A 16 9.09 40.92 -51.76
N LYS A 17 8.04 41.71 -52.05
CA LYS A 17 6.80 41.66 -51.26
C LYS A 17 6.15 40.27 -51.25
N MET A 18 6.09 39.60 -52.40
CA MET A 18 5.57 38.23 -52.48
C MET A 18 6.40 37.23 -51.66
N LEU A 19 7.72 37.40 -51.60
CA LEU A 19 8.60 36.57 -50.79
C LEU A 19 8.39 36.85 -49.29
N ASP A 20 8.29 38.12 -48.90
CA ASP A 20 8.01 38.54 -47.52
C ASP A 20 6.66 37.98 -47.05
N ASP A 21 5.60 38.07 -47.87
CA ASP A 21 4.27 37.50 -47.58
C ASP A 21 4.32 35.97 -47.42
N ILE A 22 5.14 35.25 -48.21
CA ILE A 22 5.31 33.79 -48.08
C ILE A 22 6.03 33.44 -46.78
N ILE A 23 7.08 34.18 -46.42
CA ILE A 23 7.83 33.97 -45.19
C ILE A 23 6.94 34.25 -43.97
N GLU A 24 6.16 35.33 -43.98
CA GLU A 24 5.24 35.68 -42.90
C GLU A 24 4.17 34.61 -42.70
N ASN A 25 3.54 34.13 -43.78
CA ASN A 25 2.57 33.04 -43.71
C ASN A 25 3.20 31.72 -43.23
N TYR A 26 4.44 31.43 -43.61
CA TYR A 26 5.16 30.24 -43.15
C TYR A 26 5.49 30.30 -41.66
N ILE A 27 5.97 31.46 -41.17
CA ILE A 27 6.22 31.69 -39.74
C ILE A 27 4.92 31.59 -38.95
N SER A 28 3.84 32.23 -39.42
CA SER A 28 2.53 32.18 -38.78
C SER A 28 1.98 30.75 -38.66
N TYR A 29 2.07 29.97 -39.74
CA TYR A 29 1.65 28.57 -39.75
C TYR A 29 2.45 27.70 -38.78
N ASN A 30 3.77 27.85 -38.75
CA ASN A 30 4.62 27.10 -37.82
C ASN A 30 4.38 27.49 -36.36
N ASN A 31 4.18 28.78 -36.07
CA ASN A 31 3.83 29.22 -34.72
C ASN A 31 2.51 28.59 -34.24
N ALA A 32 1.49 28.52 -35.10
CA ALA A 32 0.22 27.88 -34.77
C ALA A 32 0.38 26.39 -34.44
N ILE A 33 1.20 25.64 -35.19
CA ILE A 33 1.49 24.23 -34.89
C ILE A 33 2.22 24.09 -33.56
N ILE A 34 3.19 24.97 -33.28
CA ILE A 34 3.95 24.91 -32.04
C ILE A 34 3.05 25.20 -30.84
N ASP A 35 2.17 26.19 -30.94
CA ASP A 35 1.22 26.50 -29.87
C ASP A 35 0.24 25.34 -29.63
N GLU A 36 -0.20 24.63 -30.68
CA GLU A 36 -0.99 23.41 -30.56
C GLU A 36 -0.21 22.27 -29.87
N CYS A 37 1.07 22.09 -30.21
CA CYS A 37 1.95 21.11 -29.56
C CYS A 37 2.13 21.40 -28.06
N ILE A 38 2.37 22.66 -27.69
CA ILE A 38 2.46 23.08 -26.28
C ILE A 38 1.14 22.77 -25.57
N GLY A 39 0.00 23.14 -26.14
CA GLY A 39 -1.31 22.85 -25.55
C GLY A 39 -1.59 21.35 -25.35
N ASN A 40 -1.03 20.48 -26.21
CA ASN A 40 -1.14 19.03 -26.04
C ASN A 40 -0.19 18.49 -24.97
N ILE A 41 1.01 19.07 -24.82
CA ILE A 41 1.93 18.75 -23.72
C ILE A 41 1.30 19.14 -22.38
N ASP A 42 0.71 20.33 -22.27
CA ASP A 42 0.03 20.80 -21.05
C ASP A 42 -1.09 19.85 -20.62
N LYS A 43 -1.95 19.46 -21.58
CA LYS A 43 -3.04 18.49 -21.32
C LYS A 43 -2.49 17.13 -20.88
N THR A 44 -1.46 16.64 -21.57
CA THR A 44 -0.86 15.33 -21.25
C THR A 44 -0.24 15.33 -19.85
N TYR A 45 0.45 16.42 -19.50
CA TYR A 45 1.02 16.63 -18.17
C TYR A 45 -0.06 16.65 -17.08
N ALA A 46 -1.14 17.42 -17.28
CA ALA A 46 -2.26 17.48 -16.36
C ALA A 46 -2.91 16.10 -16.15
N TYR A 47 -3.21 15.37 -17.23
CA TYR A 47 -3.79 14.02 -17.13
C TYR A 47 -2.86 13.03 -16.43
N ARG A 48 -1.54 13.10 -16.68
CA ARG A 48 -0.58 12.21 -16.01
C ARG A 48 -0.54 12.46 -14.50
N LYS A 49 -0.61 13.72 -14.06
CA LYS A 49 -0.70 14.05 -12.63
C LYS A 49 -1.98 13.53 -11.99
N GLU A 50 -3.13 13.75 -12.63
CA GLU A 50 -4.42 13.27 -12.14
C GLU A 50 -4.48 11.73 -12.04
N ILE A 51 -4.00 11.03 -13.08
CA ILE A 51 -3.90 9.56 -13.05
C ILE A 51 -3.00 9.09 -11.92
N GLN A 52 -1.90 9.80 -11.67
CA GLN A 52 -0.95 9.44 -10.62
C GLN A 52 -1.58 9.60 -9.22
N GLU A 53 -2.34 10.68 -9.00
CA GLU A 53 -3.10 10.90 -7.77
C GLU A 53 -4.17 9.82 -7.55
N ILE A 54 -4.94 9.48 -8.59
CA ILE A 54 -5.95 8.41 -8.52
C ILE A 54 -5.30 7.08 -8.14
N LYS A 55 -4.17 6.72 -8.78
CA LYS A 55 -3.45 5.47 -8.50
C LYS A 55 -2.96 5.41 -7.06
N TYR A 56 -2.38 6.50 -6.56
CA TYR A 56 -1.92 6.58 -5.18
C TYR A 56 -3.06 6.40 -4.19
N ASN A 57 -4.19 7.09 -4.39
CA ASN A 57 -5.36 6.97 -3.53
C ASN A 57 -5.94 5.54 -3.52
N LEU A 58 -6.02 4.89 -4.69
CA LEU A 58 -6.46 3.50 -4.79
C LEU A 58 -5.50 2.52 -4.09
N SER A 59 -4.19 2.76 -4.19
CA SER A 59 -3.17 1.96 -3.50
C SER A 59 -3.34 2.05 -1.98
N ILE A 60 -3.54 3.26 -1.45
CA ILE A 60 -3.82 3.48 -0.01
C ILE A 60 -5.10 2.78 0.41
N GLU A 61 -6.19 2.96 -0.33
CA GLU A 61 -7.49 2.36 0.02
C GLU A 61 -7.38 0.82 0.07
N TYR A 62 -6.67 0.23 -0.90
CA TYR A 62 -6.43 -1.21 -0.91
C TYR A 62 -5.62 -1.67 0.31
N ALA A 63 -4.53 -0.96 0.64
CA ALA A 63 -3.69 -1.29 1.80
C ALA A 63 -4.46 -1.19 3.12
N LEU A 64 -5.30 -0.17 3.29
CA LEU A 64 -6.17 -0.01 4.46
C LEU A 64 -7.18 -1.14 4.56
N LYS A 65 -7.85 -1.47 3.46
CA LYS A 65 -8.83 -2.56 3.43
C LYS A 65 -8.21 -3.92 3.75
N GLU A 66 -7.02 -4.20 3.23
CA GLU A 66 -6.29 -5.43 3.53
C GLU A 66 -5.84 -5.48 5.00
N HIS A 67 -5.46 -4.33 5.56
CA HIS A 67 -5.14 -4.20 6.98
C HIS A 67 -6.34 -4.49 7.87
N ASP A 68 -7.48 -3.86 7.60
CA ASP A 68 -8.72 -4.04 8.37
C ASP A 68 -9.22 -5.50 8.31
N ASN A 69 -9.18 -6.10 7.12
CA ASN A 69 -9.54 -7.52 6.96
C ASN A 69 -8.62 -8.42 7.78
N PHE A 70 -7.32 -8.17 7.76
CA PHE A 70 -6.36 -8.94 8.55
C PHE A 70 -6.67 -8.84 10.05
N LEU A 71 -6.85 -7.62 10.57
CA LEU A 71 -7.17 -7.41 11.98
C LEU A 71 -8.48 -8.10 12.36
N HIS A 72 -9.49 -8.02 11.51
CA HIS A 72 -10.77 -8.68 11.76
C HIS A 72 -10.64 -10.19 11.95
N TYR A 73 -9.89 -10.88 11.09
CA TYR A 73 -9.69 -12.32 11.21
C TYR A 73 -8.83 -12.68 12.43
N GLU A 74 -7.80 -11.89 12.71
CA GLU A 74 -6.94 -12.06 13.88
C GLU A 74 -7.74 -11.88 15.19
N ASP A 75 -8.63 -10.89 15.25
CA ASP A 75 -9.51 -10.65 16.40
C ASP A 75 -10.49 -11.80 16.62
N ILE A 76 -11.08 -12.35 15.55
CA ILE A 76 -11.97 -13.50 15.65
C ILE A 76 -11.23 -14.71 16.21
N GLU A 77 -10.04 -15.02 15.66
CA GLU A 77 -9.24 -16.16 16.13
C GLU A 77 -8.80 -15.98 17.59
N TYR A 78 -8.32 -14.78 17.95
CA TYR A 78 -7.94 -14.44 19.32
C TYR A 78 -9.11 -14.60 20.30
N ASN A 79 -10.28 -14.04 19.97
CA ASN A 79 -11.44 -14.07 20.86
C ASN A 79 -11.97 -15.49 21.07
N ASN A 80 -12.05 -16.31 20.02
CA ASN A 80 -12.47 -17.71 20.14
C ASN A 80 -11.51 -18.49 21.06
N ASN A 81 -10.20 -18.37 20.85
CA ASN A 81 -9.21 -19.05 21.69
C ASN A 81 -9.21 -18.53 23.13
N LYS A 82 -9.47 -17.23 23.31
CA LYS A 82 -9.56 -16.60 24.62
C LYS A 82 -10.77 -17.11 25.40
N GLU A 83 -11.93 -17.16 24.74
CA GLU A 83 -13.17 -17.65 25.34
C GLU A 83 -13.03 -19.10 25.81
N ASP A 84 -12.50 -19.98 24.95
CA ASP A 84 -12.23 -21.39 25.27
C ASP A 84 -11.28 -21.53 26.49
N LEU A 85 -10.24 -20.70 26.58
CA LEU A 85 -9.31 -20.71 27.72
C LEU A 85 -9.94 -20.17 28.99
N LEU A 86 -10.76 -19.13 28.90
CA LEU A 86 -11.47 -18.56 30.04
C LEU A 86 -12.50 -19.54 30.60
N GLU A 87 -13.18 -20.30 29.73
CA GLU A 87 -14.11 -21.35 30.15
C GLU A 87 -13.37 -22.44 30.94
N LYS A 88 -12.25 -22.96 30.42
CA LYS A 88 -11.42 -23.94 31.13
C LYS A 88 -10.94 -23.42 32.49
N ILE A 89 -10.45 -22.19 32.55
CA ILE A 89 -10.01 -21.57 33.82
C ILE A 89 -11.17 -21.51 34.81
N ALA A 90 -12.36 -21.10 34.37
CA ALA A 90 -13.52 -20.98 35.23
C ALA A 90 -14.01 -22.35 35.76
N GLU A 91 -13.99 -23.39 34.92
CA GLU A 91 -14.28 -24.77 35.34
C GLU A 91 -13.25 -25.27 36.36
N GLU A 92 -11.98 -24.97 36.13
CA GLU A 92 -10.91 -25.41 37.00
C GLU A 92 -10.93 -24.72 38.36
N GLU A 93 -11.26 -23.43 38.41
CA GLU A 93 -11.45 -22.69 39.66
C GLU A 93 -12.63 -23.23 40.46
N LYS A 94 -13.75 -23.57 39.81
CA LYS A 94 -14.89 -24.23 40.47
C LYS A 94 -14.49 -25.58 41.07
N TYR A 95 -13.75 -26.40 40.32
CA TYR A 95 -13.33 -27.70 40.82
C TYR A 95 -12.29 -27.57 41.96
N GLN A 96 -11.44 -26.55 41.93
CA GLN A 96 -10.53 -26.24 43.02
C GLN A 96 -11.29 -25.91 44.33
N VAL A 97 -12.36 -25.11 44.26
CA VAL A 97 -13.21 -24.82 45.42
C VAL A 97 -13.85 -26.10 45.96
N TYR A 98 -14.43 -26.93 45.08
CA TYR A 98 -15.00 -28.22 45.45
C TYR A 98 -13.99 -29.12 46.20
N LEU A 99 -12.77 -29.25 45.68
CA LEU A 99 -11.72 -30.05 46.32
C LEU A 99 -11.33 -29.47 47.68
N GLN A 100 -11.24 -28.14 47.81
CA GLN A 100 -10.91 -27.48 49.07
C GLN A 100 -11.99 -27.71 50.13
N GLU A 101 -13.28 -27.64 49.76
CA GLU A 101 -14.40 -27.93 50.66
C GLU A 101 -14.34 -29.37 51.17
N HIS A 102 -14.13 -30.35 50.29
CA HIS A 102 -14.03 -31.77 50.67
C HIS A 102 -12.80 -32.08 51.53
N ILE A 103 -11.66 -31.42 51.24
CA ILE A 103 -10.46 -31.52 52.10
C ILE A 103 -10.77 -31.05 53.52
N ASN A 104 -11.50 -29.94 53.66
CA ASN A 104 -11.87 -29.41 54.97
C ASN A 104 -12.85 -30.34 55.69
N GLU A 105 -13.86 -30.87 55.00
CA GLU A 105 -14.82 -31.83 55.58
C GLU A 105 -14.14 -33.10 56.10
N VAL A 106 -13.22 -33.68 55.32
CA VAL A 106 -12.48 -34.88 55.73
C VAL A 106 -11.55 -34.56 56.90
N LYS A 107 -10.92 -33.37 56.94
CA LYS A 107 -10.11 -32.93 58.08
C LYS A 107 -10.94 -32.82 59.36
N ASP A 108 -12.10 -32.18 59.30
CA ASP A 108 -13.02 -32.05 60.44
C ASP A 108 -13.50 -33.42 60.95
N GLU A 109 -13.71 -34.39 60.05
CA GLU A 109 -14.14 -35.75 60.41
C GLU A 109 -13.02 -36.60 61.04
N ILE A 110 -11.77 -36.37 60.62
CA ILE A 110 -10.58 -36.95 61.29
C ILE A 110 -10.47 -36.41 62.71
N GLU A 111 -10.56 -35.09 62.91
CA GLU A 111 -10.47 -34.45 64.23
C GLU A 111 -11.53 -35.01 65.19
N LYS A 112 -12.79 -35.09 64.75
CA LYS A 112 -13.89 -35.67 65.55
C LYS A 112 -13.65 -37.14 65.94
N ASN A 113 -13.07 -37.94 65.04
CA ASN A 113 -12.77 -39.34 65.32
C ASN A 113 -11.61 -39.49 66.31
N GLU A 114 -10.57 -38.66 66.20
CA GLU A 114 -9.44 -38.65 67.13
C GLU A 114 -9.85 -38.21 68.54
N GLU A 115 -10.86 -37.36 68.69
CA GLU A 115 -11.45 -36.99 70.00
C GLU A 115 -12.31 -38.11 70.64
N SER A 116 -12.77 -39.10 69.87
CA SER A 116 -13.82 -40.04 70.30
C SER A 116 -13.36 -41.37 70.93
N ASN A 117 -12.05 -41.66 71.00
CA ASN A 117 -11.47 -42.82 71.74
C ASN A 117 -12.13 -44.21 71.54
N LEU A 118 -12.67 -44.51 70.36
CA LEU A 118 -13.28 -45.82 70.08
C LEU A 118 -12.26 -46.83 69.53
N GLU A 119 -11.73 -47.66 70.44
CA GLU A 119 -10.97 -48.87 70.12
C GLU A 119 -11.87 -49.91 69.40
N THR A 120 -11.73 -50.07 68.08
CA THR A 120 -12.17 -51.30 67.40
C THR A 120 -11.15 -51.80 66.37
N PRO A 121 -11.00 -53.14 66.18
CA PRO A 121 -9.80 -53.75 65.60
C PRO A 121 -10.00 -54.18 64.14
N CYS A 122 -10.52 -53.30 63.30
CA CYS A 122 -10.48 -53.41 61.84
C CYS A 122 -10.03 -52.04 61.34
N ILE A 123 -9.05 -51.99 60.42
CA ILE A 123 -8.37 -50.77 59.88
C ILE A 123 -9.01 -49.50 60.42
N SER A 124 -8.38 -48.87 61.43
CA SER A 124 -9.05 -47.81 62.19
C SER A 124 -9.60 -46.77 61.20
N ASN A 125 -10.85 -46.34 61.41
CA ASN A 125 -11.56 -45.42 60.53
C ASN A 125 -10.71 -44.17 60.19
N SER A 126 -9.83 -43.78 61.12
CA SER A 126 -8.80 -42.74 60.96
C SER A 126 -7.79 -43.02 59.83
N ILE A 127 -7.28 -44.25 59.68
CA ILE A 127 -6.35 -44.61 58.59
C ILE A 127 -7.05 -44.50 57.23
N PHE A 128 -8.30 -44.94 57.14
CA PHE A 128 -9.08 -44.83 55.91
C PHE A 128 -9.33 -43.37 55.50
N LEU A 129 -9.74 -42.53 56.45
CA LEU A 129 -9.93 -41.09 56.21
C LEU A 129 -8.63 -40.37 55.81
N LYS A 130 -7.49 -40.75 56.40
CA LYS A 130 -6.17 -40.20 56.02
C LYS A 130 -5.79 -40.53 54.56
N VAL A 131 -6.08 -41.75 54.09
CA VAL A 131 -5.86 -42.13 52.68
C VAL A 131 -6.78 -41.33 51.74
N ILE A 132 -8.04 -41.12 52.12
CA ILE A 132 -8.97 -40.29 51.36
C ILE A 132 -8.46 -38.84 51.29
N LEU A 133 -7.99 -38.29 52.42
CA LEU A 133 -7.44 -36.95 52.49
C LEU A 133 -6.24 -36.78 51.56
N GLU A 134 -5.28 -37.70 51.61
CA GLU A 134 -4.11 -37.69 50.71
C GLU A 134 -4.53 -37.74 49.22
N SER A 135 -5.58 -38.49 48.90
CA SER A 135 -6.12 -38.53 47.54
C SER A 135 -6.69 -37.17 47.10
N TYR A 136 -7.46 -36.50 47.96
CA TYR A 136 -8.00 -35.17 47.66
C TYR A 136 -6.92 -34.10 47.59
N GLU A 137 -5.94 -34.10 48.51
CA GLU A 137 -4.81 -33.17 48.49
C GLU A 137 -3.95 -33.35 47.24
N THR A 138 -3.73 -34.59 46.79
CA THR A 138 -3.02 -34.87 45.52
C THR A 138 -3.79 -34.31 44.33
N LYS A 139 -5.10 -34.54 44.26
CA LYS A 139 -5.95 -33.99 43.19
C LYS A 139 -5.94 -32.46 43.21
N TYR A 140 -5.95 -31.85 44.39
CA TYR A 140 -5.93 -30.39 44.55
C TYR A 140 -4.62 -29.77 44.01
N GLU A 141 -3.47 -30.36 44.31
CA GLU A 141 -2.19 -29.87 43.77
C GLU A 141 -2.07 -30.10 42.25
N MET A 142 -2.56 -31.23 41.73
CA MET A 142 -2.64 -31.44 40.27
C MET A 142 -3.49 -30.36 39.61
N GLN A 143 -4.66 -30.07 40.18
CA GLN A 143 -5.59 -29.06 39.68
C GLN A 143 -4.97 -27.66 39.67
N LYS A 144 -4.28 -27.29 40.74
CA LYS A 144 -3.58 -26.01 40.86
C LYS A 144 -2.51 -25.82 39.79
N ASN A 145 -1.80 -26.88 39.43
CA ASN A 145 -0.81 -26.86 38.35
C ASN A 145 -1.45 -26.70 36.97
N GLN A 146 -2.61 -27.32 36.73
CA GLN A 146 -3.38 -27.16 35.50
C GLN A 146 -3.88 -25.71 35.37
N LEU A 147 -4.46 -25.16 36.44
CA LEU A 147 -4.91 -23.77 36.49
C LEU A 147 -3.77 -22.77 36.23
N PHE A 148 -2.59 -23.02 36.81
CA PHE A 148 -1.41 -22.23 36.53
C PHE A 148 -1.00 -22.28 35.04
N THR A 149 -1.09 -23.47 34.43
CA THR A 149 -0.78 -23.67 33.02
C THR A 149 -1.75 -22.89 32.13
N HIS A 150 -3.06 -23.03 32.32
CA HIS A 150 -4.04 -22.31 31.51
C HIS A 150 -3.95 -20.79 31.68
N LYS A 151 -3.72 -20.29 32.90
CA LYS A 151 -3.48 -18.85 33.15
C LYS A 151 -2.23 -18.34 32.41
N LYS A 152 -1.18 -19.17 32.34
CA LYS A 152 0.03 -18.85 31.57
C LYS A 152 -0.25 -18.86 30.07
N GLU A 153 -1.01 -19.82 29.57
CA GLU A 153 -1.43 -19.90 28.16
C GLU A 153 -2.25 -18.68 27.75
N LEU A 154 -3.21 -18.24 28.58
CA LEU A 154 -3.97 -17.02 28.36
C LEU A 154 -3.06 -15.80 28.23
N ASN A 155 -2.10 -15.62 29.14
CA ASN A 155 -1.15 -14.51 29.07
C ASN A 155 -0.26 -14.60 27.80
N MET A 156 0.17 -15.80 27.40
CA MET A 156 0.92 -15.98 26.16
C MET A 156 0.08 -15.65 24.92
N LEU A 157 -1.21 -16.02 24.91
CA LEU A 157 -2.15 -15.70 23.84
C LEU A 157 -2.33 -14.17 23.73
N GLU A 158 -2.54 -13.47 24.84
CA GLU A 158 -2.66 -12.00 24.88
C GLU A 158 -1.42 -11.30 24.36
N ASN A 159 -0.24 -11.73 24.80
CA ASN A 159 1.02 -11.16 24.32
C ASN A 159 1.26 -11.45 22.83
N ARG A 160 0.92 -12.65 22.36
CA ARG A 160 1.07 -13.01 20.94
C ARG A 160 0.15 -12.16 20.07
N HIS A 161 -1.11 -12.02 20.44
CA HIS A 161 -2.06 -11.20 19.71
C HIS A 161 -1.60 -9.74 19.64
N LEU A 162 -1.17 -9.16 20.78
CA LEU A 162 -0.61 -7.81 20.82
C LEU A 162 0.62 -7.65 19.91
N GLN A 163 1.51 -8.65 19.88
CA GLN A 163 2.68 -8.64 18.99
C GLN A 163 2.28 -8.67 17.52
N VAL A 164 1.29 -9.49 17.15
CA VAL A 164 0.79 -9.59 15.77
C VAL A 164 0.16 -8.27 15.32
N VAL A 165 -0.74 -7.71 16.13
CA VAL A 165 -1.40 -6.41 15.84
C VAL A 165 -0.37 -5.30 15.66
N ASN A 166 0.55 -5.14 16.63
CA ASN A 166 1.61 -4.13 16.55
C ASN A 166 2.52 -4.31 15.32
N SER A 167 2.84 -5.56 14.98
CA SER A 167 3.65 -5.86 13.80
C SER A 167 2.92 -5.49 12.52
N ARG A 168 1.61 -5.75 12.45
CA ARG A 168 0.78 -5.39 11.30
C ARG A 168 0.59 -3.88 11.16
N GLU A 169 0.41 -3.15 12.26
CA GLU A 169 0.36 -1.68 12.24
C GLU A 169 1.67 -1.07 11.74
N ASN A 170 2.82 -1.57 12.22
CA ASN A 170 4.12 -1.11 11.77
C ASN A 170 4.35 -1.43 10.29
N TRP A 171 3.93 -2.61 9.84
CA TRP A 171 3.94 -2.96 8.43
C TRP A 171 3.11 -1.98 7.59
N LEU A 172 1.88 -1.66 8.00
CA LEU A 172 1.02 -0.72 7.28
C LEU A 172 1.66 0.67 7.19
N LYS A 173 2.17 1.20 8.31
CA LYS A 173 2.87 2.49 8.33
C LYS A 173 4.04 2.53 7.34
N LYS A 174 4.82 1.46 7.29
CA LYS A 174 5.94 1.34 6.36
C LYS A 174 5.48 1.30 4.91
N GLN A 175 4.44 0.52 4.59
CA GLN A 175 3.90 0.44 3.24
C GLN A 175 3.34 1.78 2.76
N LEU A 176 2.60 2.50 3.62
CA LEU A 176 2.07 3.83 3.28
C LEU A 176 3.19 4.85 3.04
N GLU A 177 4.28 4.78 3.82
CA GLU A 177 5.45 5.64 3.58
C GLU A 177 6.16 5.29 2.27
N GLU A 178 6.34 4.00 1.98
CA GLU A 178 6.94 3.54 0.71
C GLU A 178 6.12 3.97 -0.50
N GLU A 179 4.80 3.80 -0.46
CA GLU A 179 3.87 4.25 -1.51
C GLU A 179 3.93 5.77 -1.71
N ARG A 180 4.02 6.53 -0.61
CA ARG A 180 4.17 7.99 -0.66
C ARG A 180 5.48 8.40 -1.33
N VAL A 181 6.60 7.74 -0.99
CA VAL A 181 7.90 8.02 -1.62
C VAL A 181 7.86 7.70 -3.12
N ILE A 182 7.25 6.59 -3.51
CA ILE A 182 7.10 6.22 -4.92
C ILE A 182 6.26 7.27 -5.65
N TYR A 183 5.13 7.69 -5.07
CA TYR A 183 4.27 8.73 -5.63
C TYR A 183 5.03 10.05 -5.87
N ASP A 184 5.76 10.52 -4.87
CA ASP A 184 6.55 11.76 -4.96
C ASP A 184 7.64 11.66 -6.04
N LEU A 185 8.30 10.51 -6.16
CA LEU A 185 9.30 10.27 -7.21
C LEU A 185 8.68 10.25 -8.61
N GLU A 186 7.53 9.60 -8.78
CA GLU A 186 6.84 9.55 -10.08
C GLU A 186 6.32 10.92 -10.50
N LEU A 187 5.81 11.74 -9.56
CA LEU A 187 5.47 13.13 -9.83
C LEU A 187 6.68 13.95 -10.29
N LYS A 188 7.83 13.78 -9.62
CA LYS A 188 9.06 14.47 -10.01
C LYS A 188 9.50 14.11 -11.42
N ILE A 189 9.40 12.83 -11.80
CA ILE A 189 9.70 12.37 -13.17
C ILE A 189 8.76 13.02 -14.18
N ILE A 190 7.46 13.12 -13.85
CA ILE A 190 6.46 13.79 -14.71
C ILE A 190 6.82 15.27 -14.89
N ASP A 191 7.22 15.97 -13.83
CA ASP A 191 7.63 17.37 -13.88
C ASP A 191 8.89 17.55 -14.74
N GLU A 192 9.93 16.73 -14.54
CA GLU A 192 11.17 16.79 -15.32
C GLU A 192 10.97 16.44 -16.80
N GLU A 193 10.02 15.56 -17.13
CA GLU A 193 9.68 15.24 -18.51
C GLU A 193 8.90 16.37 -19.19
N TYR A 194 8.00 17.03 -18.46
CA TYR A 194 7.28 18.22 -18.95
C TYR A 194 8.25 19.35 -19.30
N GLU A 195 9.14 19.72 -18.38
CA GLU A 195 10.13 20.78 -18.61
C GLU A 195 11.05 20.46 -19.79
N ARG A 196 11.54 19.22 -19.90
CA ARG A 196 12.36 18.79 -21.06
C ARG A 196 11.61 18.92 -22.38
N ASN A 197 10.34 18.55 -22.42
CA ASN A 197 9.53 18.66 -23.63
C ASN A 197 9.29 20.13 -24.03
N LEU A 198 9.10 21.02 -23.05
CA LEU A 198 9.00 22.45 -23.31
C LEU A 198 10.31 23.04 -23.86
N THR A 199 11.45 22.74 -23.22
CA THR A 199 12.77 23.21 -23.70
C THR A 199 13.04 22.73 -25.13
N MET A 200 12.71 21.47 -25.44
CA MET A 200 12.87 20.91 -26.79
C MET A 200 12.03 21.67 -27.84
N ILE A 201 10.84 22.13 -27.48
CA ILE A 201 10.01 22.97 -28.36
C ILE A 201 10.60 24.38 -28.53
N GLU A 202 11.11 24.98 -27.45
CA GLU A 202 11.76 26.30 -27.52
C GLU A 202 12.99 26.27 -28.42
N ASP A 203 13.80 25.22 -28.36
CA ASP A 203 14.94 25.01 -29.26
C ASP A 203 14.48 24.91 -30.73
N ILE A 204 13.35 24.25 -31.00
CA ILE A 204 12.75 24.19 -32.35
C ILE A 204 12.26 25.57 -32.82
N LYS A 205 11.75 26.43 -31.92
CA LYS A 205 11.38 27.82 -32.25
C LYS A 205 12.61 28.62 -32.70
N ILE A 206 13.76 28.45 -32.04
CA ILE A 206 15.00 29.19 -32.32
C ILE A 206 15.59 28.80 -33.68
N VAL A 207 15.60 27.50 -34.02
CA VAL A 207 16.15 27.01 -35.31
C VAL A 207 15.32 27.47 -36.53
N ASN A 208 14.04 27.79 -36.34
CA ASN A 208 13.17 28.28 -37.39
C ASN A 208 13.19 29.82 -37.56
N ALA A 209 13.97 30.56 -36.77
CA ALA A 209 14.26 31.96 -37.06
C ALA A 209 15.20 32.02 -38.28
N PRO A 210 14.76 32.50 -39.45
CA PRO A 210 15.56 32.40 -40.66
C PRO A 210 16.65 33.48 -40.64
N ASP A 211 17.87 33.11 -40.25
CA ASP A 211 19.04 33.68 -40.93
C ASP A 211 19.04 33.10 -42.34
N VAL A 212 18.39 33.81 -43.27
CA VAL A 212 18.22 33.40 -44.67
C VAL A 212 19.60 33.15 -45.30
N PRO A 213 20.01 31.89 -45.57
CA PRO A 213 21.21 31.64 -46.35
C PRO A 213 20.81 31.79 -47.81
N THR A 214 21.48 32.68 -48.53
CA THR A 214 21.21 33.06 -49.93
C THR A 214 21.54 31.97 -50.97
N THR A 215 21.61 30.69 -50.59
CA THR A 215 21.89 29.60 -51.53
C THR A 215 21.03 28.38 -51.24
N TYR A 216 20.11 28.11 -52.18
CA TYR A 216 19.24 26.94 -52.21
C TYR A 216 19.98 25.71 -52.76
N SER A 217 20.06 24.65 -51.95
CA SER A 217 20.17 23.27 -52.45
C SER A 217 19.71 22.28 -51.38
N GLU A 218 18.75 21.43 -51.76
CA GLU A 218 18.25 20.22 -51.08
C GLU A 218 17.06 20.35 -50.09
N PRO A 219 16.15 19.34 -50.06
CA PRO A 219 15.03 19.30 -49.13
C PRO A 219 15.57 19.39 -47.71
N ASN A 220 15.08 20.36 -46.95
CA ASN A 220 15.60 20.76 -45.65
C ASN A 220 15.58 19.56 -44.68
N ILE A 221 16.69 18.82 -44.60
CA ILE A 221 16.84 17.57 -43.84
C ILE A 221 16.49 17.82 -42.38
N VAL A 222 16.79 19.02 -41.88
CA VAL A 222 16.47 19.46 -40.51
C VAL A 222 14.96 19.51 -40.28
N LEU A 223 14.18 20.06 -41.21
CA LEU A 223 12.72 20.16 -41.09
C LEU A 223 12.04 18.78 -41.14
N ASN A 224 12.48 17.90 -42.03
CA ASN A 224 11.98 16.52 -42.08
C ASN A 224 12.34 15.75 -40.81
N THR A 225 13.54 15.98 -40.26
CA THR A 225 13.97 15.32 -39.02
C THR A 225 13.18 15.83 -37.81
N ILE A 226 12.83 17.13 -37.77
CA ILE A 226 12.00 17.73 -36.72
C ILE A 226 10.56 17.21 -36.80
N ILE A 227 9.95 17.16 -37.99
CA ILE A 227 8.60 16.64 -38.18
C ILE A 227 8.53 15.15 -37.84
N VAL A 228 9.53 14.35 -38.25
CA VAL A 228 9.60 12.92 -37.90
C VAL A 228 9.82 12.73 -36.40
N SER A 229 10.65 13.54 -35.76
CA SER A 229 10.86 13.51 -34.30
C SER A 229 9.60 13.90 -33.53
N LEU A 230 8.87 14.92 -33.96
CA LEU A 230 7.58 15.33 -33.39
C LEU A 230 6.51 14.25 -33.58
N LEU A 231 6.41 13.64 -34.76
CA LEU A 231 5.47 12.55 -35.02
C LEU A 231 5.78 11.29 -34.22
N THR A 232 7.07 10.98 -34.02
CA THR A 232 7.47 9.85 -33.16
C THR A 232 7.25 10.13 -31.69
N LEU A 233 7.45 11.38 -31.22
CA LEU A 233 7.13 11.81 -29.86
C LEU A 233 5.62 11.73 -29.58
N ILE A 234 4.80 12.18 -30.53
CA ILE A 234 3.33 12.09 -30.46
C ILE A 234 2.88 10.62 -30.52
N ALA A 235 3.42 9.81 -31.43
CA ALA A 235 3.04 8.40 -31.52
C ALA A 235 3.43 7.61 -30.25
N SER A 236 4.61 7.87 -29.69
CA SER A 236 5.08 7.19 -28.47
C SER A 236 4.29 7.61 -27.23
N SER A 237 3.89 8.88 -27.10
CA SER A 237 3.03 9.33 -25.99
C SER A 237 1.64 8.69 -26.02
N HIS A 238 1.02 8.58 -27.19
CA HIS A 238 -0.29 7.94 -27.35
C HIS A 238 -0.24 6.42 -27.14
N ILE A 239 0.84 5.75 -27.58
CA ILE A 239 1.03 4.31 -27.36
C ILE A 239 1.26 3.99 -25.88
N ILE A 240 2.03 4.82 -25.15
CA ILE A 240 2.27 4.63 -23.72
C ILE A 240 0.99 4.82 -22.91
N VAL A 241 0.16 5.82 -23.27
CA VAL A 241 -1.14 6.05 -22.65
C VAL A 241 -2.10 4.89 -22.94
N ALA A 242 -2.16 4.40 -24.18
CA ALA A 242 -3.00 3.25 -24.55
C ALA A 242 -2.58 1.94 -23.85
N ILE A 243 -1.28 1.64 -23.77
CA ILE A 243 -0.75 0.44 -23.09
C ILE A 243 -1.00 0.52 -21.58
N LYS A 244 -0.90 1.71 -20.97
CA LYS A 244 -1.18 1.89 -19.54
C LYS A 244 -2.68 1.82 -19.23
N LEU A 245 -3.55 2.30 -20.12
CA LEU A 245 -5.01 2.14 -20.03
C LEU A 245 -5.44 0.66 -20.13
N ILE A 246 -4.86 -0.10 -21.07
CA ILE A 246 -5.15 -1.53 -21.23
C ILE A 246 -4.68 -2.36 -20.01
N ARG A 247 -3.65 -1.93 -19.29
CA ARG A 247 -3.18 -2.61 -18.06
C ARG A 247 -3.96 -2.23 -16.79
N CYS A 248 -4.77 -1.17 -16.83
CA CYS A 248 -5.62 -0.74 -15.73
C CYS A 248 -7.06 -1.30 -15.81
N ILE A 249 -7.44 -1.89 -16.95
CA ILE A 249 -8.69 -2.66 -17.14
C ILE A 249 -8.40 -4.14 -16.90
#